data_AF-A0A170VJJ6-F1
#
_entry.id   AF-A0A170VJJ6-F1
#
_cell.length_a   1.000
_cell.length_b   1.000
_cell.length_c   1.000
_cell.angle_alpha   90.00
_cell.angle_beta   90.00
_cell.angle_gamma   90.00
#
_symmetry.space_group_name_H-M   'P 1'
#
loop_
_entity.id
_entity.type
_entity.pdbx_description
1 polymer ?
#
loop_
_entity_poly.entity_id
_entity_poly.type
_entity_poly.pdbx_seq_one_letter_code
_entity_poly.pdbx_strand_id
1 'polypeptide(L)'
;VILLRILNRRKLLVSYDFCYNFKNILNNIAKMSIRKASHAGSWYSDSHKELSRQLDNWLNLADLTHGPARAIIAPHAGYQYCGACSAFAYRQVSPVVVKRVFILGPSHNVRLSGCALSSAVKYRTPFYDLIVDTQVYSELDSTGH
;
A
#
# COMPACT_ATOMS: atom_id res chain seq x y z
N VAL A 1 5.06 3.67 -4.54
CA VAL A 1 3.81 2.87 -4.49
C VAL A 1 4.17 1.45 -4.91
N ILE A 2 4.37 0.55 -3.96
CA ILE A 2 4.52 -0.87 -4.29
C ILE A 2 3.16 -1.53 -4.13
N LEU A 3 2.68 -2.10 -5.22
CA LEU A 3 1.37 -2.69 -5.37
C LEU A 3 1.47 -4.11 -4.84
N LEU A 4 1.07 -4.26 -3.58
CA LEU A 4 0.99 -5.54 -2.91
C LEU A 4 -0.14 -6.37 -3.53
N ARG A 5 0.21 -7.31 -4.41
CA ARG A 5 -0.66 -8.44 -4.77
C ARG A 5 -0.73 -9.39 -3.57
N ILE A 6 -1.52 -9.03 -2.56
CA ILE A 6 -1.88 -9.96 -1.50
C ILE A 6 -2.99 -10.84 -2.08
N LEU A 7 -2.64 -12.07 -2.45
CA LEU A 7 -3.49 -13.10 -3.07
C LEU A 7 -4.76 -13.49 -2.27
N ASN A 8 -5.15 -12.73 -1.26
CA ASN A 8 -6.43 -12.84 -0.60
C ASN A 8 -6.95 -11.45 -0.22
N ARG A 9 -8.19 -11.14 -0.61
CA ARG A 9 -8.93 -9.88 -0.44
C ARG A 9 -8.99 -9.34 1.01
N ARG A 10 -7.87 -8.98 1.66
CA ARG A 10 -7.91 -8.59 3.08
C ARG A 10 -6.94 -7.45 3.41
N LYS A 11 -7.57 -6.41 3.97
CA LYS A 11 -7.15 -5.15 4.61
C LYS A 11 -5.67 -4.72 4.49
N LEU A 12 -5.47 -3.57 3.86
CA LEU A 12 -4.19 -2.88 3.73
C LEU A 12 -4.27 -1.50 4.42
N LEU A 13 -3.34 -1.20 5.32
CA LEU A 13 -3.10 0.13 5.85
C LEU A 13 -2.00 0.78 5.01
N VAL A 14 -2.33 1.84 4.28
CA VAL A 14 -1.37 2.60 3.47
C VAL A 14 -1.22 3.99 4.04
N SER A 15 0.01 4.40 4.33
CA SER A 15 0.30 5.81 4.63
C SER A 15 0.39 6.61 3.33
N TYR A 16 -0.11 7.86 3.41
CA TYR A 16 -0.15 8.96 2.43
C TYR A 16 -1.40 9.14 1.55
N ASP A 17 -2.22 10.13 1.95
CA ASP A 17 -2.53 11.35 1.18
C ASP A 17 -2.90 12.51 2.16
N PHE A 18 -2.65 13.75 1.73
CA PHE A 18 -2.72 15.01 2.50
C PHE A 18 -4.16 15.50 2.75
N CYS A 19 -4.46 15.98 3.97
CA CYS A 19 -5.55 16.93 4.23
C CYS A 19 -5.21 17.81 5.45
N TYR A 20 -5.18 19.13 5.27
CA TYR A 20 -5.17 20.12 6.34
C TYR A 20 -6.55 20.80 6.36
N ASN A 21 -7.34 20.58 7.40
CA ASN A 21 -7.90 21.66 8.23
C ASN A 21 -8.77 21.13 9.36
N PHE A 22 -8.48 21.66 10.54
CA PHE A 22 -9.16 21.46 11.81
C PHE A 22 -10.59 22.03 11.76
N LYS A 23 -11.55 21.33 12.38
CA LYS A 23 -13.00 21.64 12.55
C LYS A 23 -13.94 21.21 11.42
N ASN A 24 -14.47 19.99 11.53
CA ASN A 24 -15.92 19.70 11.41
C ASN A 24 -16.21 18.22 11.75
N ILE A 25 -16.21 17.93 13.04
CA ILE A 25 -16.39 16.57 13.62
C ILE A 25 -17.84 16.05 13.48
N LEU A 26 -18.79 16.82 12.92
CA LEU A 26 -20.21 16.43 12.85
C LEU A 26 -20.81 16.32 11.42
N ASN A 27 -20.06 16.59 10.34
CA ASN A 27 -20.63 16.60 8.96
C ASN A 27 -20.09 15.51 8.01
N ASN A 28 -19.30 14.53 8.48
CA ASN A 28 -18.53 13.67 7.57
C ASN A 28 -18.72 12.17 7.76
N ILE A 29 -19.96 11.72 7.95
CA ILE A 29 -20.29 10.29 7.89
C ILE A 29 -20.12 9.71 6.47
N ALA A 30 -19.99 10.50 5.38
CA ALA A 30 -20.02 9.93 4.03
C ALA A 30 -19.33 10.74 2.92
N LYS A 31 -18.03 11.03 3.04
CA LYS A 31 -17.18 11.13 1.83
C LYS A 31 -16.18 9.97 1.85
N MET A 32 -16.67 8.79 1.48
CA MET A 32 -15.87 7.57 1.26
C MET A 32 -14.85 7.80 0.13
N SER A 33 -13.79 8.56 0.42
CA SER A 33 -12.83 8.94 -0.60
C SER A 33 -11.98 7.72 -0.98
N ILE A 34 -12.02 7.37 -2.27
CA ILE A 34 -11.18 6.33 -2.85
C ILE A 34 -9.94 7.03 -3.39
N ARG A 35 -8.77 6.66 -2.90
CA ARG A 35 -7.50 7.13 -3.43
C ARG A 35 -7.25 6.47 -4.79
N LYS A 36 -7.06 7.28 -5.83
CA LYS A 36 -6.76 6.79 -7.18
C LYS A 36 -5.31 6.31 -7.27
N ALA A 37 -5.05 5.36 -8.16
CA ALA A 37 -3.72 4.89 -8.54
C ALA A 37 -2.98 5.95 -9.40
N SER A 38 -2.64 7.10 -8.82
CA SER A 38 -2.14 8.28 -9.56
C SER A 38 -0.84 8.07 -10.34
N HIS A 39 -0.10 7.01 -10.04
CA HIS A 39 1.18 6.68 -10.67
C HIS A 39 1.08 5.49 -11.64
N ALA A 40 -0.12 4.93 -11.83
CA ALA A 40 -0.37 3.92 -12.86
C ALA A 40 -0.21 4.54 -14.26
N GLY A 41 0.38 3.80 -15.19
CA GLY A 41 0.69 4.26 -16.55
C GLY A 41 2.01 5.03 -16.67
N SER A 42 2.67 5.37 -15.55
CA SER A 42 3.98 6.04 -15.55
C SER A 42 5.03 5.26 -14.76
N TRP A 43 4.76 4.96 -13.48
CA TRP A 43 5.71 4.24 -12.63
C TRP A 43 5.59 2.72 -12.74
N TYR A 44 4.41 2.25 -13.12
CA TYR A 44 4.07 0.85 -13.36
C TYR A 44 2.94 0.79 -14.39
N SER A 45 2.77 -0.34 -15.06
CA SER A 45 1.69 -0.52 -16.03
C SER A 45 0.32 -0.36 -15.38
N ASP A 46 -0.56 0.43 -15.98
CA ASP A 46 -1.98 0.54 -15.60
C ASP A 46 -2.83 -0.65 -16.10
N SER A 47 -2.31 -1.44 -17.05
CA SER A 47 -2.94 -2.65 -17.54
C SER A 47 -2.80 -3.78 -16.51
N HIS A 48 -3.94 -4.24 -16.00
CA HIS A 48 -4.04 -5.40 -15.12
C HIS A 48 -3.24 -6.61 -15.65
N LYS A 49 -3.44 -6.94 -16.93
CA LYS A 49 -2.84 -8.13 -17.56
C LYS A 49 -1.32 -8.03 -17.62
N GLU A 50 -0.82 -6.89 -18.08
CA GLU A 50 0.62 -6.69 -18.22
C GLU A 50 1.30 -6.60 -16.86
N LEU A 51 0.70 -5.86 -15.91
CA LEU A 51 1.23 -5.77 -14.57
C LEU A 51 1.24 -7.13 -13.85
N SER A 52 0.18 -7.95 -14.02
CA SER A 52 0.14 -9.31 -13.47
C SER A 52 1.33 -10.12 -13.97
N ARG A 53 1.54 -10.13 -15.29
CA ARG A 53 2.60 -10.90 -15.94
C ARG A 53 3.98 -10.49 -15.45
N GLN A 54 4.24 -9.18 -15.33
CA GLN A 54 5.51 -8.66 -14.82
C GLN A 54 5.77 -9.10 -13.38
N LEU A 55 4.78 -8.94 -12.50
CA LEU A 55 4.90 -9.33 -11.09
C LEU A 55 5.07 -10.84 -10.93
N ASP A 56 4.31 -11.66 -11.67
CA ASP A 56 4.43 -13.12 -11.63
C ASP A 56 5.81 -13.58 -12.06
N ASN A 57 6.35 -13.01 -13.15
CA ASN A 57 7.70 -13.32 -13.62
C ASN A 57 8.75 -13.03 -12.56
N TRP A 58 8.72 -11.85 -11.93
CA TRP A 58 9.70 -11.51 -10.90
C TRP A 58 9.55 -12.34 -9.63
N LEU A 59 8.32 -12.62 -9.18
CA LEU A 59 8.05 -13.43 -7.99
C LEU A 59 8.46 -14.90 -8.19
N ASN A 60 8.33 -15.43 -9.40
CA ASN A 60 8.72 -16.80 -9.72
C ASN A 60 10.25 -16.99 -9.78
N LEU A 61 10.99 -15.93 -10.08
CA LEU A 61 12.46 -15.93 -10.07
C LEU A 61 13.06 -15.73 -8.67
N ALA A 62 12.24 -15.31 -7.70
CA ALA A 62 12.66 -15.12 -6.32
C ALA A 62 12.49 -16.41 -5.50
N ASP A 63 13.54 -16.79 -4.79
CA ASP A 63 13.51 -17.91 -3.86
C ASP A 63 12.79 -17.55 -2.56
N LEU A 64 12.09 -18.52 -1.98
CA LEU A 64 11.46 -18.40 -0.66
C LEU A 64 12.45 -18.88 0.42
N THR A 65 13.26 -17.97 0.95
CA THR A 65 14.35 -18.29 1.90
C THR A 65 14.10 -17.81 3.33
N HIS A 66 13.21 -16.82 3.52
CA HIS A 66 13.00 -16.15 4.81
C HIS A 66 11.51 -16.06 5.21
N GLY A 67 10.65 -16.84 4.56
CA GLY A 67 9.21 -16.84 4.83
C GLY A 67 8.79 -17.63 6.08
N PRO A 68 7.67 -17.28 6.75
CA PRO A 68 6.82 -16.13 6.46
C PRO A 68 7.35 -14.84 7.10
N ALA A 69 7.72 -13.87 6.28
CA ALA A 69 8.25 -12.59 6.75
C ALA A 69 7.16 -11.77 7.49
N ARG A 70 7.55 -11.22 8.65
CA ARG A 70 6.72 -10.30 9.45
C ARG A 70 6.86 -8.84 9.03
N ALA A 71 8.02 -8.49 8.47
CA ALA A 71 8.33 -7.19 7.92
C ALA A 71 9.24 -7.39 6.71
N ILE A 72 9.16 -6.48 5.76
CA ILE A 72 10.02 -6.44 4.58
C ILE A 72 10.41 -4.99 4.30
N ILE A 73 11.57 -4.81 3.70
CA ILE A 73 12.02 -3.52 3.16
C ILE A 73 12.15 -3.70 1.66
N ALA A 74 11.49 -2.82 0.88
CA ALA A 74 11.50 -2.89 -0.57
C ALA A 74 11.58 -1.49 -1.18
N PRO A 75 12.30 -1.31 -2.31
CA PRO A 75 12.43 -0.02 -2.98
C PRO A 75 11.12 0.42 -3.64
N HIS A 76 10.86 1.74 -3.63
CA HIS A 76 9.64 2.35 -4.19
C HIS A 76 9.86 3.11 -5.51
N ALA A 77 10.92 2.82 -6.25
CA ALA A 77 11.16 3.37 -7.59
C ALA A 77 10.16 2.84 -8.64
N GLY A 78 10.22 3.35 -9.88
CA GLY A 78 9.46 2.79 -10.99
C GLY A 78 9.81 1.32 -11.24
N TYR A 79 8.83 0.50 -11.63
CA TYR A 79 8.99 -0.97 -11.66
C TYR A 79 10.01 -1.47 -12.67
N GLN A 80 10.22 -0.71 -13.75
CA GLN A 80 11.31 -0.98 -14.69
C GLN A 80 12.69 -0.98 -14.02
N TYR A 81 12.87 -0.23 -12.94
CA TYR A 81 14.16 -0.10 -12.24
C TYR A 81 14.28 -1.06 -11.05
N CYS A 82 13.18 -1.28 -10.31
CA CYS A 82 13.27 -1.98 -9.03
C CYS A 82 12.28 -3.16 -8.86
N GLY A 83 11.47 -3.47 -9.86
CA GLY A 83 10.44 -4.52 -9.78
C GLY A 83 11.01 -5.90 -9.43
N ALA A 84 12.07 -6.30 -10.13
CA ALA A 84 12.76 -7.57 -9.87
C ALA A 84 13.39 -7.62 -8.47
N CYS A 85 14.02 -6.53 -8.02
CA CYS A 85 14.61 -6.44 -6.69
C CYS A 85 13.54 -6.53 -5.59
N SER A 86 12.42 -5.80 -5.73
CA SER A 86 11.30 -5.84 -4.79
C SER A 86 10.71 -7.25 -4.65
N ALA A 87 10.71 -8.06 -5.71
CA ALA A 87 10.15 -9.40 -5.68
C ALA A 87 10.84 -10.32 -4.67
N PHE A 88 12.16 -10.20 -4.46
CA PHE A 88 12.87 -10.96 -3.41
C PHE A 88 12.32 -10.69 -2.01
N ALA A 89 11.91 -9.45 -1.73
CA ALA A 89 11.29 -9.09 -0.46
C ALA A 89 9.84 -9.62 -0.38
N TYR A 90 9.02 -9.35 -1.40
CA TYR A 90 7.60 -9.76 -1.41
C TYR A 90 7.39 -11.26 -1.44
N ARG A 91 8.31 -12.03 -2.04
CA ARG A 91 8.26 -13.49 -2.07
C ARG A 91 8.21 -14.11 -0.68
N GLN A 92 8.81 -13.45 0.31
CA GLN A 92 8.87 -13.95 1.69
C GLN A 92 7.54 -13.79 2.44
N VAL A 93 6.59 -13.03 1.89
CA VAL A 93 5.29 -12.78 2.52
C VAL A 93 4.33 -13.94 2.23
N SER A 94 3.83 -14.60 3.28
CA SER A 94 2.82 -15.64 3.14
C SER A 94 1.40 -15.05 3.17
N PRO A 95 0.61 -15.16 2.08
CA PRO A 95 -0.77 -14.65 2.03
C PRO A 95 -1.74 -15.47 2.89
N VAL A 96 -1.33 -16.65 3.37
CA VAL A 96 -2.14 -17.48 4.29
C VAL A 96 -2.04 -16.97 5.73
N VAL A 97 -0.85 -16.48 6.12
CA VAL A 97 -0.58 -16.02 7.48
C VAL A 97 -0.89 -14.54 7.65
N VAL A 98 -0.56 -13.72 6.65
CA VAL A 98 -0.67 -12.26 6.73
C VAL A 98 -2.08 -11.80 6.40
N LYS A 99 -2.77 -11.23 7.39
CA LYS A 99 -4.16 -10.74 7.28
C LYS A 99 -4.27 -9.21 7.20
N ARG A 100 -3.24 -8.51 7.66
CA ARG A 100 -3.15 -7.05 7.73
C ARG A 100 -1.74 -6.65 7.38
N VAL A 101 -1.61 -5.68 6.48
CA VAL A 101 -0.31 -5.14 6.09
C VAL A 101 -0.28 -3.64 6.39
N PHE A 102 0.80 -3.21 7.02
CA PHE A 102 1.13 -1.80 7.21
C PHE A 102 2.13 -1.40 6.13
N ILE A 103 1.86 -0.30 5.42
CA ILE A 103 2.81 0.32 4.49
C ILE A 103 3.22 1.67 5.07
N LEU A 104 4.51 1.77 5.38
CA LEU A 104 5.16 3.00 5.83
C LEU A 104 6.08 3.47 4.71
N GLY A 105 5.80 4.66 4.16
CA GLY A 105 6.70 5.31 3.20
C GLY A 105 7.32 6.57 3.80
N PRO A 106 8.34 7.15 3.15
CA PRO A 106 8.73 8.53 3.40
C PRO A 106 7.87 9.50 2.58
N SER A 107 7.68 10.72 3.09
CA SER A 107 7.09 11.82 2.33
C SER A 107 8.18 12.52 1.52
N HIS A 108 8.01 12.58 0.19
CA HIS A 108 8.94 13.28 -0.72
C HIS A 108 8.50 14.70 -1.07
N ASN A 109 7.23 15.04 -0.81
CA ASN A 109 6.65 16.31 -1.26
C ASN A 109 6.42 17.30 -0.13
N VAL A 110 6.16 16.79 1.08
CA VAL A 110 5.78 17.61 2.24
C VAL A 110 6.65 17.24 3.42
N ARG A 111 7.20 18.24 4.10
CA ARG A 111 7.90 18.04 5.37
C ARG A 111 6.91 17.68 6.45
N LEU A 112 7.13 16.56 7.11
CA LEU A 112 6.35 16.11 8.26
C LEU A 112 7.29 15.95 9.46
N SER A 113 6.85 16.41 10.64
CA SER A 113 7.55 16.19 11.91
C SER A 113 7.17 14.87 12.58
N GLY A 114 6.18 14.16 12.02
CA GLY A 114 5.67 12.88 12.51
C GLY A 114 5.10 12.03 11.39
N CYS A 115 4.18 11.13 11.74
CA CYS A 115 3.48 10.27 10.79
C CYS A 115 2.16 10.90 10.35
N ALA A 116 1.67 10.50 9.17
CA ALA A 116 0.37 10.92 8.68
C ALA A 116 -0.46 9.70 8.30
N LEU A 117 -1.73 9.72 8.71
CA LEU A 117 -2.71 8.73 8.34
C LEU A 117 -3.52 9.19 7.12
N SER A 118 -3.96 8.23 6.32
CA SER A 118 -4.71 8.48 5.08
C SER A 118 -6.18 8.77 5.34
N SER A 119 -6.70 9.88 4.83
CA SER A 119 -8.15 10.17 4.85
C SER A 119 -9.00 9.27 3.93
N ALA A 120 -8.37 8.48 3.06
CA ALA A 120 -9.05 7.55 2.16
C ALA A 120 -9.45 6.24 2.87
N VAL A 121 -10.63 5.71 2.51
CA VAL A 121 -11.13 4.41 3.01
C VAL A 121 -10.71 3.24 2.12
N LYS A 122 -10.34 3.53 0.87
CA LYS A 122 -9.90 2.56 -0.13
C LYS A 122 -8.77 3.13 -0.99
N TYR A 123 -7.88 2.25 -1.42
CA TYR A 123 -6.79 2.53 -2.34
C TYR A 123 -7.01 1.73 -3.61
N ARG A 124 -7.26 2.42 -4.73
CA ARG A 124 -7.42 1.77 -6.01
C ARG A 124 -6.09 1.22 -6.50
N THR A 125 -6.15 0.04 -7.12
CA THR A 125 -5.05 -0.55 -7.88
C THR A 125 -5.54 -1.08 -9.22
N PRO A 126 -4.65 -1.32 -10.19
CA PRO A 126 -4.99 -2.08 -11.41
C PRO A 126 -5.59 -3.46 -11.18
N PHE A 127 -5.42 -4.06 -9.99
CA PHE A 127 -5.96 -5.38 -9.66
C PHE A 127 -7.34 -5.30 -8.99
N TYR A 128 -7.41 -4.61 -7.86
CA TYR A 128 -8.61 -4.43 -7.04
C TYR A 128 -8.41 -3.30 -6.03
N ASP A 129 -9.50 -2.80 -5.45
CA ASP A 129 -9.41 -1.80 -4.38
C ASP A 129 -8.96 -2.43 -3.06
N LEU A 130 -7.98 -1.81 -2.41
CA LEU A 130 -7.45 -2.20 -1.11
C LEU A 130 -8.17 -1.42 -0.02
N ILE A 131 -8.64 -2.11 1.02
CA ILE A 131 -9.50 -1.53 2.06
C ILE A 131 -8.64 -1.17 3.27
N VAL A 132 -8.78 0.06 3.76
CA VAL A 132 -8.12 0.54 4.98
C VAL A 132 -8.77 -0.11 6.21
N ASP A 133 -7.96 -0.61 7.15
CA ASP A 133 -8.47 -1.21 8.38
C ASP A 133 -8.95 -0.12 9.35
N THR A 134 -10.24 0.19 9.34
CA THR A 134 -10.83 1.29 10.12
C THR A 134 -10.64 1.13 11.62
N GLN A 135 -10.61 -0.10 12.15
CA GLN A 135 -10.42 -0.31 13.59
C GLN A 135 -9.03 0.16 14.02
N VAL A 136 -7.98 -0.37 13.37
CA VAL A 136 -6.59 0.02 13.69
C VAL A 136 -6.33 1.47 13.32
N TYR A 137 -6.96 1.97 12.25
CA TYR A 137 -6.88 3.37 11.89
C TYR A 137 -7.34 4.27 13.05
N SER A 138 -8.53 4.00 13.61
CA SER A 138 -9.05 4.76 14.74
C SER A 138 -8.20 4.62 15.99
N GLU A 139 -7.66 3.41 16.26
CA GLU A 139 -6.71 3.19 17.36
C GLU A 139 -5.46 4.07 17.20
N LEU A 140 -4.86 4.11 16.00
CA LEU A 140 -3.69 4.95 15.71
C LEU A 140 -4.01 6.45 15.79
N ASP A 141 -5.12 6.88 15.20
CA ASP A 141 -5.57 8.28 15.21
C ASP A 141 -5.81 8.78 16.64
N SER A 142 -6.36 7.90 17.50
CA SER A 142 -6.62 8.21 18.91
C SER A 142 -5.36 8.42 19.75
N THR A 143 -4.18 8.01 19.28
CA THR A 143 -2.92 8.23 20.01
C THR A 143 -2.48 9.69 20.03
N GLY A 144 -3.03 10.54 19.14
CA GLY A 144 -2.81 11.99 19.15
C GLY A 144 -1.38 12.43 18.75
N HIS A 145 -0.61 11.56 18.10
CA HIS A 145 0.75 11.82 17.63
C HIS A 145 0.83 11.98 16.11
#